data_AF-A0A432QKA7-F1
#
_entry.id   AF-A0A432QKA7-F1
#
_cell.length_a   1.000
_cell.length_b   1.000
_cell.length_c   1.000
_cell.angle_alpha   90.00
_cell.angle_beta   90.00
_cell.angle_gamma   90.00
#
_symmetry.space_group_name_H-M   'P 1'
#
loop_
_entity.id
_entity.type
_entity.pdbx_description
1 polymer ?
#
loop_
_entity_poly.entity_id
_entity_poly.type
_entity_poly.pdbx_seq_one_letter_code
_entity_poly.pdbx_strand_id
1 'polypeptide(L)'
;PQAMAARLAPNREIMYRTRAHSVEKDDEGWLVRTGQLELHCHHLVIALPVNSSLPMLTSCSALAGTPPPLSSIPESRIATVALGFTKSAEIPPGFGYLAPESEQRFTLGALFSSHMFPGRVPPGHLLLEALVGGRRHPERLELSDDALIDNVYQDLQHLIALPDPPVFSRVLRPKNGIPQLEAGYPSLLNWRRKIHQNTSNLHICGFGWQGIGINDMHKEAWKMAKRILVGLQSEENAEVKGVYF
;
A
#
# COMPACT_ATOMS: atom_id res chain seq x y z
N PRO A 1 -3.43 -7.41 11.39
CA PRO A 1 -2.06 -7.01 11.84
C PRO A 1 -1.82 -7.26 13.34
N GLN A 2 -2.67 -6.74 14.25
CA GLN A 2 -2.50 -6.92 15.70
C GLN A 2 -2.49 -8.39 16.14
N ALA A 3 -3.47 -9.18 15.69
CA ALA A 3 -3.51 -10.62 15.98
C ALA A 3 -2.28 -11.40 15.46
N MET A 4 -1.67 -10.98 14.35
CA MET A 4 -0.43 -11.59 13.86
C MET A 4 0.75 -11.19 14.75
N ALA A 5 0.88 -9.91 15.07
CA ALA A 5 1.96 -9.39 15.91
C ALA A 5 1.93 -9.96 17.33
N ALA A 6 0.73 -10.20 17.89
CA ALA A 6 0.56 -10.79 19.23
C ALA A 6 1.14 -12.21 19.36
N ARG A 7 1.40 -12.89 18.24
CA ARG A 7 2.02 -14.23 18.23
C ARG A 7 3.54 -14.21 18.16
N LEU A 8 4.16 -13.02 18.03
CA LEU A 8 5.60 -12.86 17.87
C LEU A 8 6.20 -12.23 19.13
N ALA A 9 7.31 -12.78 19.61
CA ALA A 9 8.07 -12.27 20.74
C ALA A 9 8.70 -10.90 20.40
N PRO A 10 8.35 -9.81 21.12
CA PRO A 10 8.97 -8.50 20.91
C PRO A 10 10.47 -8.54 21.16
N ASN A 11 11.24 -7.75 20.40
CA ASN A 11 12.70 -7.64 20.45
C ASN A 11 13.47 -8.93 20.13
N ARG A 12 12.77 -9.97 19.66
CA ARG A 12 13.38 -11.23 19.20
C ARG A 12 12.86 -11.65 17.84
N GLU A 13 11.55 -11.78 17.69
CA GLU A 13 10.89 -12.17 16.42
C GLU A 13 10.31 -10.95 15.70
N ILE A 14 9.93 -9.91 16.44
CA ILE A 14 9.49 -8.62 15.90
C ILE A 14 10.21 -7.48 16.60
N MET A 15 10.88 -6.62 15.83
CA MET A 15 11.65 -5.49 16.35
C MET A 15 11.08 -4.20 15.77
N TYR A 16 10.50 -3.36 16.63
CA TYR A 16 9.97 -2.06 16.23
C TYR A 16 11.05 -0.99 16.31
N ARG A 17 10.93 0.06 15.47
CA ARG A 17 11.90 1.18 15.41
C ARG A 17 13.33 0.76 15.04
N THR A 18 13.49 -0.45 14.52
CA THR A 18 14.77 -1.03 14.06
C THR A 18 14.79 -1.01 12.54
N ARG A 19 15.06 0.15 11.94
CA ARG A 19 15.10 0.30 10.48
C ARG A 19 16.35 -0.40 9.94
N ALA A 20 16.17 -1.33 8.99
CA ALA A 20 17.27 -1.84 8.17
C ALA A 20 17.75 -0.74 7.20
N HIS A 21 19.06 -0.48 7.20
CA HIS A 21 19.72 0.52 6.36
C HIS A 21 20.43 -0.11 5.17
N SER A 22 21.10 -1.24 5.37
CA SER A 22 21.78 -1.96 4.30
C SER A 22 21.70 -3.47 4.50
N VAL A 23 21.93 -4.17 3.40
CA VAL A 23 21.99 -5.63 3.34
C VAL A 23 23.22 -6.02 2.54
N GLU A 24 24.02 -6.92 3.09
CA GLU A 24 25.23 -7.44 2.47
C GLU A 24 25.23 -8.96 2.56
N LYS A 25 25.90 -9.59 1.60
CA LYS A 25 26.12 -11.03 1.65
C LYS A 25 27.33 -11.30 2.53
N ASP A 26 27.21 -12.24 3.45
CA ASP A 26 28.33 -12.77 4.24
C ASP A 26 28.60 -14.24 3.85
N ASP A 27 29.55 -14.89 4.52
CA ASP A 27 29.98 -16.26 4.19
C ASP A 27 28.87 -17.30 4.38
N GLU A 28 27.92 -17.07 5.29
CA GLU A 28 26.88 -18.02 5.69
C GLU A 28 25.46 -17.62 5.23
N GLY A 29 25.29 -16.42 4.68
CA GLY A 29 24.00 -15.87 4.30
C GLY A 29 24.02 -14.36 4.05
N TRP A 30 23.41 -13.62 4.98
CA TRP A 30 23.13 -12.20 4.88
C TRP A 30 23.36 -11.48 6.20
N LEU A 31 23.99 -10.32 6.08
CA LEU A 31 24.13 -9.33 7.14
C LEU A 31 23.17 -8.17 6.88
N VAL A 32 22.29 -7.90 7.84
CA VAL A 32 21.39 -6.75 7.85
C VAL A 32 21.89 -5.74 8.87
N ARG A 33 22.27 -4.55 8.41
CA ARG A 33 22.69 -3.46 9.30
C ARG A 33 21.54 -2.52 9.60
N THR A 34 21.41 -2.17 10.85
CA THR A 34 20.42 -1.22 11.38
C THR A 34 21.16 -0.11 12.12
N GLY A 35 20.44 0.89 12.65
CA GLY A 35 21.07 1.96 13.42
C GLY A 35 21.64 1.50 14.77
N GLN A 36 21.25 0.31 15.25
CA GLN A 36 21.57 -0.17 16.60
C GLN A 36 22.16 -1.58 16.63
N LEU A 37 21.94 -2.37 15.59
CA LEU A 37 22.19 -3.81 15.55
C LEU A 37 22.69 -4.24 14.18
N GLU A 38 23.48 -5.30 14.20
CA GLU A 38 23.81 -6.12 13.05
C GLU A 38 23.14 -7.48 13.24
N LEU A 39 22.38 -7.93 12.24
CA LEU A 39 21.62 -9.17 12.28
C LEU A 39 22.10 -10.10 11.16
N HIS A 40 22.45 -11.33 11.52
CA HIS A 40 22.86 -12.35 10.56
C HIS A 40 21.71 -13.34 10.31
N CYS A 41 21.53 -13.74 9.05
CA CYS A 41 20.56 -14.77 8.68
C CYS A 41 20.97 -15.54 7.43
N HIS A 42 20.61 -16.83 7.36
CA HIS A 42 20.86 -17.63 6.15
C HIS A 42 19.97 -17.20 4.98
N HIS A 43 18.71 -16.84 5.26
CA HIS A 43 17.72 -16.39 4.28
C HIS A 43 17.23 -14.98 4.62
N LEU A 44 17.25 -14.09 3.63
CA LEU A 44 16.77 -12.73 3.75
C LEU A 44 15.51 -12.52 2.91
N VAL A 45 14.45 -12.00 3.52
CA VAL A 45 13.23 -11.57 2.83
C VAL A 45 13.10 -10.05 2.95
N ILE A 46 13.21 -9.35 1.82
CA ILE A 46 12.91 -7.93 1.73
C ILE A 46 11.42 -7.79 1.40
N ALA A 47 10.62 -7.47 2.42
CA ALA A 47 9.17 -7.26 2.33
C ALA A 47 8.78 -5.76 2.31
N LEU A 48 9.68 -4.90 1.85
CA LEU A 48 9.47 -3.46 1.75
C LEU A 48 8.64 -3.12 0.50
N PRO A 49 7.97 -1.96 0.44
CA PRO A 49 7.43 -1.43 -0.81
C PRO A 49 8.51 -1.34 -1.91
N VAL A 50 8.13 -1.42 -3.18
CA VAL A 50 9.08 -1.38 -4.33
C VAL A 50 10.08 -0.23 -4.20
N ASN A 51 9.61 1.00 -4.08
CA ASN A 51 10.47 2.18 -4.01
C ASN A 51 11.35 2.25 -2.75
N SER A 52 10.93 1.59 -1.66
CA SER A 52 11.77 1.44 -0.47
C SER A 52 12.81 0.33 -0.60
N SER A 53 12.55 -0.66 -1.47
CA SER A 53 13.44 -1.79 -1.71
C SER A 53 14.57 -1.44 -2.68
N LEU A 54 14.27 -0.66 -3.73
CA LEU A 54 15.22 -0.41 -4.82
C LEU A 54 16.54 0.23 -4.39
N PRO A 55 16.58 1.26 -3.51
CA PRO A 55 17.85 1.82 -3.04
C PRO A 55 18.69 0.79 -2.27
N MET A 56 18.05 0.02 -1.38
CA MET A 56 18.72 -1.01 -0.58
C MET A 56 19.29 -2.13 -1.46
N LEU A 57 18.55 -2.54 -2.50
CA LEU A 57 18.98 -3.56 -3.46
C LEU A 57 20.09 -3.05 -4.39
N THR A 58 20.03 -1.77 -4.78
CA THR A 58 21.04 -1.13 -5.65
C THR A 58 22.39 -0.99 -4.93
N SER A 59 22.38 -0.68 -3.64
CA SER A 59 23.58 -0.54 -2.82
C SER A 59 24.16 -1.89 -2.34
N CYS A 60 23.49 -3.01 -2.60
CA CYS A 60 23.96 -4.32 -2.20
C CYS A 60 25.07 -4.81 -3.15
N SER A 61 26.29 -4.97 -2.65
CA SER A 61 27.46 -5.39 -3.44
C SER A 61 27.27 -6.73 -4.15
N ALA A 62 26.55 -7.67 -3.52
CA ALA A 62 26.21 -8.96 -4.09
C ALA A 62 25.32 -8.86 -5.35
N LEU A 63 24.64 -7.73 -5.54
CA LEU A 63 23.76 -7.46 -6.69
C LEU A 63 24.34 -6.47 -7.69
N ALA A 64 25.59 -6.00 -7.49
CA ALA A 64 26.21 -4.96 -8.31
C ALA A 64 26.29 -5.33 -9.81
N GLY A 65 26.42 -6.61 -10.14
CA GLY A 65 26.42 -7.11 -11.53
C GLY A 65 25.04 -7.19 -12.19
N THR A 66 23.96 -6.95 -11.43
CA THR A 66 22.57 -7.04 -11.89
C THR A 66 21.75 -5.88 -11.33
N PRO A 67 22.01 -4.63 -11.74
CA PRO A 67 21.26 -3.48 -11.23
C PRO A 67 19.78 -3.53 -11.65
N PRO A 68 18.86 -2.96 -10.86
CA PRO A 68 17.47 -2.86 -11.27
C PRO A 68 17.33 -1.96 -12.51
N PRO A 69 16.38 -2.25 -13.42
CA PRO A 69 16.16 -1.44 -14.62
C PRO A 69 15.56 -0.06 -14.33
N LEU A 70 15.06 0.16 -13.11
CA LEU A 70 14.46 1.40 -12.64
C LEU A 70 14.97 1.72 -11.23
N SER A 71 15.24 3.00 -10.97
CA SER A 71 15.59 3.49 -9.63
C SER A 71 14.35 3.69 -8.74
N SER A 72 13.20 3.96 -9.35
CA SER A 72 11.89 4.05 -8.71
C SER A 72 10.76 3.81 -9.72
N ILE A 73 9.55 3.55 -9.23
CA ILE A 73 8.31 3.55 -10.00
C ILE A 73 7.44 4.73 -9.56
N PRO A 74 6.60 5.31 -10.45
CA PRO A 74 5.71 6.39 -10.05
C PRO A 74 4.74 5.94 -8.95
N GLU A 75 4.39 6.84 -8.05
CA GLU A 75 3.42 6.63 -6.99
C GLU A 75 2.35 7.72 -7.05
N SER A 76 1.11 7.36 -6.73
CA SER A 76 0.05 8.34 -6.51
C SER A 76 -0.40 8.30 -5.05
N ARG A 77 -0.62 9.46 -4.43
CA ARG A 77 -1.10 9.54 -3.05
C ARG A 77 -2.59 9.86 -3.05
N ILE A 78 -3.30 9.38 -2.04
CA ILE A 78 -4.72 9.65 -1.83
C ILE A 78 -4.90 10.05 -0.38
N ALA A 79 -5.65 11.12 -0.14
CA ALA A 79 -6.19 11.46 1.17
C ALA A 79 -7.61 10.89 1.29
N THR A 80 -7.97 10.46 2.50
CA THR A 80 -9.35 10.11 2.83
C THR A 80 -9.94 11.17 3.74
N VAL A 81 -11.07 11.73 3.36
CA VAL A 81 -11.84 12.66 4.19
C VAL A 81 -13.07 11.91 4.70
N ALA A 82 -13.06 11.56 5.98
CA ALA A 82 -14.17 10.91 6.65
C ALA A 82 -15.13 11.98 7.18
N LEU A 83 -16.40 11.93 6.77
CA LEU A 83 -17.44 12.85 7.20
C LEU A 83 -18.60 12.09 7.81
N GLY A 84 -18.94 12.44 9.05
CA GLY A 84 -20.07 11.88 9.79
C GLY A 84 -21.27 12.81 9.77
N PHE A 85 -22.45 12.24 9.58
CA PHE A 85 -23.72 12.96 9.51
C PHE A 85 -24.73 12.37 10.47
N THR A 86 -25.79 13.13 10.77
CA THR A 86 -26.97 12.57 11.43
C THR A 86 -27.84 11.83 10.40
N LYS A 87 -28.92 11.20 10.87
CA LYS A 87 -29.91 10.52 10.02
C LYS A 87 -30.68 11.43 9.05
N SER A 88 -30.52 12.75 9.11
CA SER A 88 -31.09 13.68 8.13
C SER A 88 -30.44 13.57 6.75
N ALA A 89 -29.22 13.03 6.66
CA ALA A 89 -28.54 12.79 5.39
C ALA A 89 -29.15 11.60 4.63
N GLU A 90 -29.46 11.80 3.34
CA GLU A 90 -30.05 10.79 2.47
C GLU A 90 -28.97 10.09 1.64
N ILE A 91 -28.10 9.32 2.30
CA ILE A 91 -27.07 8.55 1.60
C ILE A 91 -27.73 7.39 0.83
N PRO A 92 -27.47 7.20 -0.48
CA PRO A 92 -28.04 6.11 -1.24
C PRO A 92 -27.60 4.72 -0.73
N PRO A 93 -28.42 3.67 -0.89
CA PRO A 93 -27.98 2.31 -0.62
C PRO A 93 -26.87 1.91 -1.60
N GLY A 94 -25.81 1.29 -1.08
CA GLY A 94 -24.71 0.81 -1.91
C GLY A 94 -23.36 0.89 -1.20
N PHE A 95 -22.33 0.48 -1.93
CA PHE A 95 -20.94 0.55 -1.47
C PHE A 95 -20.42 1.99 -1.47
N GLY A 96 -20.84 2.79 -2.45
CA GLY A 96 -20.30 4.11 -2.72
C GLY A 96 -20.42 4.46 -4.20
N TYR A 97 -19.67 5.47 -4.64
CA TYR A 97 -19.56 5.86 -6.04
C TYR A 97 -18.11 6.15 -6.43
N LEU A 98 -17.84 6.12 -7.73
CA LEU A 98 -16.61 6.61 -8.34
C LEU A 98 -16.94 7.77 -9.27
N ALA A 99 -16.09 8.79 -9.28
CA ALA A 99 -16.21 9.91 -10.19
C ALA A 99 -15.16 9.79 -11.31
N PRO A 100 -15.58 9.53 -12.55
CA PRO A 100 -14.70 9.69 -13.70
C PRO A 100 -14.21 11.14 -13.79
N GLU A 101 -13.01 11.33 -14.35
CA GLU A 101 -12.46 12.68 -14.53
C GLU A 101 -13.39 13.62 -15.29
N SER A 102 -14.11 13.11 -16.29
CA SER A 102 -15.00 13.92 -17.13
C SER A 102 -16.08 14.65 -16.34
N GLU A 103 -16.40 14.18 -15.14
CA GLU A 103 -17.34 14.83 -14.20
C GLU A 103 -16.72 16.03 -13.46
N GLN A 104 -15.41 16.27 -13.63
CA GLN A 104 -14.65 17.38 -13.04
C GLN A 104 -14.85 17.54 -11.53
N ARG A 105 -15.00 16.41 -10.83
CA ARG A 105 -15.25 16.37 -9.39
C ARG A 105 -14.00 16.65 -8.57
N PHE A 106 -14.21 17.16 -7.36
CA PHE A 106 -13.13 17.34 -6.38
C PHE A 106 -12.69 15.99 -5.79
N THR A 107 -13.64 15.10 -5.57
CA THR A 107 -13.41 13.73 -5.09
C THR A 107 -13.19 12.75 -6.25
N LEU A 108 -12.40 11.70 -6.01
CA LEU A 108 -12.29 10.52 -6.90
C LEU A 108 -13.52 9.60 -6.77
N GLY A 109 -14.30 9.78 -5.71
CA GLY A 109 -15.38 8.92 -5.28
C GLY A 109 -15.53 8.96 -3.76
N ALA A 110 -16.57 8.29 -3.26
CA ALA A 110 -16.79 8.13 -1.83
C ALA A 110 -17.31 6.73 -1.51
N LEU A 111 -16.94 6.24 -0.32
CA LEU A 111 -17.45 5.01 0.27
C LEU A 111 -18.57 5.34 1.26
N PHE A 112 -19.64 4.55 1.25
CA PHE A 112 -20.75 4.67 2.20
C PHE A 112 -20.53 3.70 3.37
N SER A 113 -19.51 4.00 4.17
CA SER A 113 -18.93 3.07 5.15
C SER A 113 -19.94 2.55 6.17
N SER A 114 -20.90 3.39 6.58
CA SER A 114 -22.00 2.99 7.48
C SER A 114 -22.98 1.98 6.88
N HIS A 115 -23.17 1.95 5.55
CA HIS A 115 -23.96 0.92 4.86
C HIS A 115 -23.19 -0.39 4.72
N MET A 116 -21.89 -0.32 4.44
CA MET A 116 -21.05 -1.50 4.26
C MET A 116 -20.79 -2.24 5.57
N PHE A 117 -20.60 -1.50 6.66
CA PHE A 117 -20.20 -2.04 7.95
C PHE A 117 -21.09 -1.52 9.09
N PRO A 118 -22.26 -2.13 9.30
CA PRO A 118 -23.12 -1.82 10.43
C PRO A 118 -22.38 -1.91 11.77
N GLY A 119 -22.68 -1.00 12.70
CA GLY A 119 -22.03 -0.96 14.02
C GLY A 119 -20.66 -0.26 14.07
N ARG A 120 -20.21 0.34 12.97
CA ARG A 120 -18.99 1.18 12.94
C ARG A 120 -19.23 2.66 13.26
N VAL A 121 -20.49 3.04 13.49
CA VAL A 121 -20.92 4.40 13.82
C VAL A 121 -21.86 4.37 15.03
N PRO A 122 -21.94 5.44 15.84
CA PRO A 122 -22.95 5.54 16.89
C PRO A 122 -24.37 5.45 16.33
N PRO A 123 -25.35 4.95 17.11
CA PRO A 123 -26.75 4.97 16.70
C PRO A 123 -27.19 6.39 16.29
N GLY A 124 -27.99 6.50 15.24
CA GLY A 124 -28.46 7.80 14.75
C GLY A 124 -27.51 8.54 13.80
N HIS A 125 -26.36 7.94 13.47
CA HIS A 125 -25.34 8.57 12.64
C HIS A 125 -25.03 7.75 11.39
N LEU A 126 -24.48 8.44 10.40
CA LEU A 126 -23.98 7.90 9.15
C LEU A 126 -22.54 8.35 8.96
N LEU A 127 -21.76 7.57 8.21
CA LEU A 127 -20.37 7.89 7.87
C LEU A 127 -20.12 7.59 6.40
N LEU A 128 -19.49 8.55 5.73
CA LEU A 128 -18.94 8.43 4.38
C LEU A 128 -17.45 8.79 4.37
N GLU A 129 -16.71 8.18 3.46
CA GLU A 129 -15.27 8.39 3.29
C GLU A 129 -14.99 8.77 1.84
N ALA A 130 -14.69 10.04 1.60
CA ALA A 130 -14.35 10.56 0.28
C ALA A 130 -12.85 10.43 0.01
N LEU A 131 -12.49 10.09 -1.23
CA LEU A 131 -11.10 9.93 -1.66
C LEU A 131 -10.68 11.14 -2.48
N VAL A 132 -9.55 11.77 -2.14
CA VAL A 132 -9.05 12.99 -2.78
C VAL A 132 -7.62 12.79 -3.27
N GLY A 133 -7.29 13.40 -4.41
CA GLY A 133 -5.94 13.45 -4.96
C GLY A 133 -5.76 12.46 -6.10
N GLY A 134 -4.97 11.42 -5.86
CA GLY A 134 -4.57 10.47 -6.90
C GLY A 134 -3.54 11.08 -7.86
N ARG A 135 -3.39 10.45 -9.02
CA ARG A 135 -2.38 10.85 -10.00
C ARG A 135 -2.72 12.13 -10.75
N ARG A 136 -4.01 12.40 -10.93
CA ARG A 136 -4.51 13.50 -11.76
C ARG A 136 -4.51 14.84 -11.03
N HIS A 137 -4.75 14.80 -9.72
CA HIS A 137 -4.86 15.98 -8.86
C HIS A 137 -3.98 15.91 -7.60
N PRO A 138 -2.67 15.65 -7.71
CA PRO A 138 -1.78 15.56 -6.55
C PRO A 138 -1.73 16.86 -5.74
N GLU A 139 -1.96 18.01 -6.37
CA GLU A 139 -1.98 19.34 -5.74
C GLU A 139 -3.05 19.49 -4.66
N ARG A 140 -4.16 18.75 -4.77
CA ARG A 140 -5.25 18.78 -3.77
C ARG A 140 -4.77 18.28 -2.41
N LEU A 141 -3.72 17.46 -2.37
CA LEU A 141 -3.17 16.92 -1.12
C LEU A 141 -2.40 17.95 -0.29
N GLU A 142 -2.00 19.06 -0.91
CA GLU A 142 -1.28 20.14 -0.26
C GLU A 142 -2.23 21.14 0.44
N LEU A 143 -3.54 20.98 0.26
CA LEU A 143 -4.57 21.75 0.97
C LEU A 143 -4.60 21.42 2.47
N SER A 144 -4.96 22.42 3.27
CA SER A 144 -5.22 22.25 4.71
C SER A 144 -6.37 21.26 4.94
N ASP A 145 -6.43 20.69 6.16
CA ASP A 145 -7.48 19.73 6.52
C ASP A 145 -8.87 20.38 6.36
N ASP A 146 -9.01 21.62 6.84
CA ASP A 146 -10.25 22.39 6.74
C ASP A 146 -10.64 22.61 5.29
N ALA A 147 -9.70 23.02 4.43
CA ALA A 147 -9.98 23.21 3.01
C ALA A 147 -10.36 21.89 2.32
N LEU A 148 -9.74 20.77 2.67
CA LEU A 148 -10.13 19.45 2.15
C LEU A 148 -11.55 19.09 2.59
N ILE A 149 -11.88 19.29 3.86
CA ILE A 149 -13.22 19.01 4.42
C ILE A 149 -14.28 19.84 3.69
N ASP A 150 -14.05 21.15 3.55
CA ASP A 150 -14.99 22.07 2.91
C ASP A 150 -15.21 21.71 1.43
N ASN A 151 -14.13 21.50 0.67
CA ASN A 151 -14.24 21.16 -0.75
C ASN A 151 -14.90 19.79 -0.96
N VAL A 152 -14.60 18.79 -0.13
CA VAL A 152 -15.25 17.48 -0.20
C VAL A 152 -16.73 17.59 0.14
N TYR A 153 -17.08 18.32 1.20
CA TYR A 153 -18.47 18.47 1.61
C TYR A 153 -19.30 19.16 0.51
N GLN A 154 -18.79 20.26 -0.06
CA GLN A 154 -19.42 20.95 -1.18
C GLN A 154 -19.57 20.05 -2.41
N ASP A 155 -18.55 19.26 -2.76
CA ASP A 155 -18.60 18.34 -3.89
C ASP A 155 -19.68 17.27 -3.72
N LEU A 156 -19.78 16.69 -2.52
CA LEU A 156 -20.76 15.66 -2.18
C LEU A 156 -22.21 16.19 -2.20
N GLN A 157 -22.44 17.44 -1.79
CA GLN A 157 -23.78 18.05 -1.79
C GLN A 157 -24.39 18.14 -3.19
N HIS A 158 -23.58 18.13 -4.26
CA HIS A 158 -24.09 18.08 -5.64
C HIS A 158 -24.61 16.69 -6.06
N LEU A 159 -24.38 15.63 -5.26
CA LEU A 159 -24.77 14.25 -5.57
C LEU A 159 -25.69 13.64 -4.52
N ILE A 160 -25.54 14.06 -3.27
CA ILE A 160 -26.18 13.46 -2.11
C ILE A 160 -26.87 14.57 -1.33
N ALA A 161 -28.12 14.35 -0.92
CA ALA A 161 -28.83 15.30 -0.07
C ALA A 161 -28.24 15.25 1.35
N LEU A 162 -27.37 16.22 1.64
CA LEU A 162 -26.72 16.45 2.93
C LEU A 162 -27.21 17.81 3.47
N PRO A 163 -28.37 17.85 4.17
CA PRO A 163 -29.03 19.09 4.56
C PRO A 163 -28.30 19.83 5.69
N ASP A 164 -27.54 19.09 6.50
CA ASP A 164 -26.81 19.61 7.65
C ASP A 164 -25.30 19.45 7.45
N PRO A 165 -24.47 20.36 8.00
CA PRO A 165 -23.02 20.19 8.05
C PRO A 165 -22.61 18.88 8.74
N PRO A 166 -21.43 18.32 8.39
CA PRO A 166 -20.93 17.12 9.06
C PRO A 166 -20.73 17.36 10.55
N VAL A 167 -21.24 16.45 11.38
CA VAL A 167 -21.09 16.47 12.86
C VAL A 167 -19.76 15.84 13.30
N PHE A 168 -19.04 15.22 12.37
CA PHE A 168 -17.71 14.68 12.55
C PHE A 168 -16.93 14.84 11.25
N SER A 169 -15.66 15.23 11.34
CA SER A 169 -14.76 15.27 10.19
C SER A 169 -13.37 14.81 10.61
N ARG A 170 -12.70 14.09 9.70
CA ARG A 170 -11.30 13.69 9.88
C ARG A 170 -10.63 13.48 8.55
N VAL A 171 -9.47 14.09 8.37
CA VAL A 171 -8.60 13.84 7.22
C VAL A 171 -7.53 12.81 7.59
N LEU A 172 -7.37 11.82 6.72
CA LEU A 172 -6.30 10.83 6.77
C LEU A 172 -5.39 11.03 5.56
N ARG A 173 -4.13 11.41 5.79
CA ARG A 173 -3.11 11.57 4.72
C ARG A 173 -1.95 10.59 4.91
N PRO A 174 -2.05 9.37 4.37
CA PRO A 174 -0.91 8.46 4.32
C PRO A 174 0.28 9.11 3.58
N LYS A 175 1.49 8.97 4.15
CA LYS A 175 2.71 9.48 3.51
C LYS A 175 3.13 8.66 2.29
N ASN A 176 2.87 7.35 2.32
CA ASN A 176 3.24 6.43 1.25
C ASN A 176 2.20 6.49 0.13
N GLY A 177 2.67 6.50 -1.11
CA GLY A 177 1.79 6.42 -2.26
C GLY A 177 1.48 4.99 -2.68
N ILE A 178 0.55 4.87 -3.62
CA ILE A 178 0.14 3.66 -4.31
C ILE A 178 1.01 3.53 -5.57
N PRO A 179 1.85 2.49 -5.66
CA PRO A 179 2.61 2.14 -6.85
C PRO A 179 1.77 2.18 -8.12
N GLN A 180 2.28 2.87 -9.14
CA GLN A 180 1.68 2.92 -10.47
C GLN A 180 2.44 1.95 -11.37
N LEU A 181 1.77 0.85 -11.74
CA LEU A 181 2.38 -0.28 -12.44
C LEU A 181 2.44 -0.03 -13.96
N GLU A 182 3.26 0.94 -14.36
CA GLU A 182 3.33 1.44 -15.74
C GLU A 182 4.23 0.61 -16.66
N ALA A 183 4.48 1.08 -17.89
CA ALA A 183 5.18 0.36 -18.94
C ALA A 183 6.58 -0.21 -18.54
N GLY A 184 7.29 0.45 -17.62
CA GLY A 184 8.58 -0.04 -17.11
C GLY A 184 8.47 -1.19 -16.10
N TYR A 185 7.32 -1.37 -15.46
CA TYR A 185 7.11 -2.31 -14.36
C TYR A 185 7.36 -3.79 -14.72
N PRO A 186 6.96 -4.31 -15.89
CA PRO A 186 7.27 -5.69 -16.28
C PRO A 186 8.78 -6.00 -16.32
N SER A 187 9.61 -5.03 -16.72
CA SER A 187 11.06 -5.21 -16.72
C SER A 187 11.61 -5.37 -15.31
N LEU A 188 11.03 -4.64 -14.35
CA LEU A 188 11.37 -4.71 -12.94
C LEU A 188 10.99 -6.07 -12.33
N LEU A 189 9.85 -6.64 -12.72
CA LEU A 189 9.45 -7.98 -12.31
C LEU A 189 10.36 -9.07 -12.88
N ASN A 190 10.76 -8.93 -14.14
CA ASN A 190 11.71 -9.85 -14.75
C ASN A 190 13.09 -9.77 -14.08
N TRP A 191 13.55 -8.56 -13.77
CA TRP A 191 14.77 -8.36 -12.99
C TRP A 191 14.69 -9.07 -11.63
N ARG A 192 13.60 -8.87 -10.87
CA ARG A 192 13.38 -9.55 -9.58
C ARG A 192 13.41 -11.07 -9.73
N ARG A 193 12.80 -11.62 -10.79
CA ARG A 193 12.81 -13.06 -11.07
C ARG A 193 14.25 -13.58 -11.25
N LYS A 194 15.08 -12.85 -12.00
CA LYS A 194 16.51 -13.19 -12.18
C LYS A 194 17.28 -13.15 -10.86
N ILE A 195 17.00 -12.18 -9.98
CA ILE A 195 17.59 -12.16 -8.64
C ILE A 195 17.24 -13.44 -7.87
N HIS A 196 15.96 -13.85 -7.87
CA HIS A 196 15.52 -15.08 -7.19
C HIS A 196 16.09 -16.36 -7.79
N GLN A 197 16.47 -16.37 -9.06
CA GLN A 197 17.13 -17.50 -9.72
C GLN A 197 18.62 -17.57 -9.37
N ASN A 198 19.30 -16.42 -9.37
CA ASN A 198 20.75 -16.34 -9.18
C ASN A 198 21.17 -16.30 -7.70
N THR A 199 20.26 -15.91 -6.80
CA THR A 199 20.54 -15.74 -5.38
C THR A 199 19.48 -16.49 -4.57
N SER A 200 19.70 -17.79 -4.35
CA SER A 200 18.70 -18.71 -3.78
C SER A 200 18.21 -18.33 -2.38
N ASN A 201 19.02 -17.58 -1.63
CA ASN A 201 18.72 -17.18 -0.26
C ASN A 201 18.29 -15.71 -0.10
N LEU A 202 18.11 -14.95 -1.20
CA LEU A 202 17.52 -13.61 -1.20
C LEU A 202 16.13 -13.63 -1.83
N HIS A 203 15.17 -13.09 -1.09
CA HIS A 203 13.76 -13.08 -1.46
C HIS A 203 13.23 -11.65 -1.41
N ILE A 204 12.39 -11.28 -2.39
CA ILE A 204 11.86 -9.92 -2.55
C ILE A 204 10.35 -10.03 -2.78
N CYS A 205 9.59 -9.42 -1.89
CA CYS A 205 8.13 -9.33 -1.95
C CYS A 205 7.68 -8.01 -1.31
N GLY A 206 6.38 -7.86 -1.08
CA GLY A 206 5.81 -6.66 -0.46
C GLY A 206 5.00 -5.80 -1.42
N PHE A 207 4.60 -4.63 -0.94
CA PHE A 207 3.64 -3.77 -1.60
C PHE A 207 4.16 -3.27 -2.96
N GLY A 208 3.38 -3.51 -4.02
CA GLY A 208 3.69 -3.07 -5.36
C GLY A 208 4.58 -4.02 -6.17
N TRP A 209 5.02 -5.17 -5.64
CA TRP A 209 5.85 -6.13 -6.39
C TRP A 209 5.05 -7.16 -7.20
N GLN A 210 3.81 -7.46 -6.82
CA GLN A 210 2.91 -8.37 -7.56
C GLN A 210 1.46 -7.94 -7.34
N GLY A 211 1.23 -6.64 -7.41
CA GLY A 211 -0.06 -6.02 -7.12
C GLY A 211 -0.03 -5.11 -5.88
N ILE A 212 -1.11 -4.36 -5.74
CA ILE A 212 -1.30 -3.36 -4.67
C ILE A 212 -2.40 -3.77 -3.68
N GLY A 213 -3.10 -4.88 -3.93
CA GLY A 213 -4.13 -5.38 -3.02
C GLY A 213 -3.53 -6.15 -1.83
N ILE A 214 -4.17 -6.04 -0.67
CA ILE A 214 -3.79 -6.82 0.53
C ILE A 214 -3.86 -8.33 0.27
N ASN A 215 -4.85 -8.79 -0.50
CA ASN A 215 -5.01 -10.20 -0.86
C ASN A 215 -3.82 -10.71 -1.69
N ASP A 216 -3.29 -9.88 -2.59
CA ASP A 216 -2.15 -10.25 -3.41
C ASP A 216 -0.88 -10.30 -2.58
N MET A 217 -0.64 -9.29 -1.74
CA MET A 217 0.48 -9.30 -0.80
C MET A 217 0.44 -10.53 0.12
N HIS A 218 -0.74 -10.91 0.59
CA HIS A 218 -0.90 -12.10 1.44
C HIS A 218 -0.59 -13.40 0.68
N LYS A 219 -1.14 -13.57 -0.52
CA LYS A 219 -0.85 -14.75 -1.37
C LYS A 219 0.65 -14.88 -1.64
N GLU A 220 1.29 -13.78 -1.98
CA GLU A 220 2.73 -13.74 -2.28
C GLU A 220 3.61 -14.01 -1.06
N ALA A 221 3.25 -13.46 0.10
CA ALA A 221 3.95 -13.76 1.34
C ALA A 221 3.87 -15.27 1.68
N TRP A 222 2.71 -15.88 1.48
CA TRP A 222 2.53 -17.33 1.69
C TRP A 222 3.33 -18.18 0.73
N LYS A 223 3.33 -17.85 -0.57
CA LYS A 223 4.16 -18.54 -1.56
C LYS A 223 5.63 -18.44 -1.20
N MET A 224 6.09 -17.25 -0.79
CA MET A 224 7.47 -17.02 -0.39
C MET A 224 7.86 -17.86 0.83
N ALA A 225 7.02 -17.89 1.87
CA ALA A 225 7.26 -18.71 3.05
C ALA A 225 7.37 -20.21 2.71
N LYS A 226 6.47 -20.73 1.85
CA LYS A 226 6.53 -22.12 1.37
C LYS A 226 7.80 -22.40 0.56
N ARG A 227 8.20 -21.48 -0.33
CA ARG A 227 9.43 -21.59 -1.10
C ARG A 227 10.66 -21.71 -0.20
N ILE A 228 10.73 -20.90 0.85
CA ILE A 228 11.84 -20.94 1.82
C ILE A 228 11.84 -22.26 2.59
N LEU A 229 10.67 -22.73 3.05
CA LEU A 229 10.56 -23.97 3.82
C LEU A 229 10.90 -25.24 3.02
N VAL A 230 10.50 -25.32 1.76
CA VAL A 230 10.64 -26.54 0.94
C VAL A 230 11.86 -26.49 0.02
N GLY A 231 12.53 -25.33 -0.11
CA GLY A 231 13.68 -25.15 -1.00
C GLY A 231 13.33 -25.15 -2.50
N LEU A 232 12.04 -25.05 -2.86
CA LEU A 232 11.58 -25.15 -4.25
C LEU A 232 11.72 -23.83 -5.01
N GLN A 233 12.48 -23.82 -6.11
CA GLN A 233 12.35 -22.81 -7.16
C GLN A 233 11.16 -23.17 -8.06
N SER A 234 9.94 -22.78 -7.70
CA SER A 234 8.81 -22.90 -8.63
C SER A 234 8.82 -21.71 -9.61
N GLU A 235 8.91 -21.98 -10.90
CA GLU A 235 8.64 -20.99 -11.94
C GLU A 235 7.13 -20.68 -11.98
N GLU A 236 6.77 -19.43 -11.69
CA GLU A 236 5.43 -18.93 -11.95
C GLU A 236 5.49 -17.90 -13.08
N ASN A 237 4.74 -18.15 -14.14
CA ASN A 237 4.38 -17.13 -15.11
C ASN A 237 3.49 -16.10 -14.41
N ALA A 238 3.80 -14.82 -14.60
CA ALA A 238 2.95 -13.75 -14.08
C ALA A 238 1.59 -13.85 -14.78
N GLU A 239 0.55 -14.17 -14.02
CA GLU A 239 -0.81 -14.16 -14.54
C GLU A 239 -1.20 -12.70 -14.80
N VAL A 240 -1.44 -12.37 -16.08
CA VAL A 240 -2.02 -11.08 -16.45
C VAL A 240 -3.47 -11.11 -16.00
N LYS A 241 -3.73 -10.54 -14.82
CA LYS A 241 -5.10 -10.39 -14.34
C LYS A 241 -5.87 -9.52 -15.33
N GLY A 242 -7.02 -10.02 -15.78
CA GLY A 242 -7.96 -9.23 -16.56
C GLY A 242 -8.30 -7.94 -15.82
N VAL A 243 -8.33 -6.82 -16.55
CA VAL A 243 -8.84 -5.56 -16.02
C VAL A 243 -10.35 -5.75 -15.88
N TYR A 244 -10.85 -5.74 -14.64
CA TYR A 244 -12.28 -5.67 -14.40
C TYR A 244 -12.71 -4.23 -14.74
N PHE A 245 -13.34 -4.07 -15.90
CA PHE A 245 -14.15 -2.88 -16.20
C PHE A 245 -15.59 -3.16 -15.77
#